data_AF-A0A5B7GW49-F1
#
_entry.id   AF-A0A5B7GW49-F1
#
_cell.length_a   1.000
_cell.length_b   1.000
_cell.length_c   1.000
_cell.angle_alpha   90.00
_cell.angle_beta   90.00
_cell.angle_gamma   90.00
#
_symmetry.space_group_name_H-M   'P 1'
#
loop_
_entity.id
_entity.type
_entity.pdbx_description
1 polymer ?
#
loop_
_entity_poly.entity_id
_entity_poly.type
_entity_poly.pdbx_seq_one_letter_code
_entity_poly.pdbx_strand_id
1 'polypeptide(L)'
;MAKKLRLITGQEVTTTQEIDLWLGPKKLEVVQLESVTIELGGGVVVVTPATVFPEWLEPHYDAEDVVLDAHQLRRGKMVQVFRPDGSDLIVRKPAHLLRRVCKNQRSMEPDVLKVKLLRRGKSKAMTLLMDTGAVGMYVSNKRSRLLTKAYKTRWLPKRVALHIGDSCCLRAEPLEEVASNDDDFISGIGLLGKYNAVLDYARHTVTFQVSSQWRKVVMQTRQQDLSTESERR
;
A
#
# COMPACT_ATOMS: atom_id res chain seq x y z
N MET A 1 -11.65 -9.26 -17.46
CA MET A 1 -10.30 -9.74 -17.88
C MET A 1 -10.03 -11.22 -17.57
N ALA A 2 -10.30 -11.73 -16.36
CA ALA A 2 -9.91 -13.10 -15.97
C ALA A 2 -10.45 -14.23 -16.89
N LYS A 3 -11.66 -14.07 -17.46
CA LYS A 3 -12.17 -14.95 -18.51
C LYS A 3 -11.33 -14.89 -19.79
N LYS A 4 -10.92 -13.68 -20.21
CA LYS A 4 -10.06 -13.47 -21.38
C LYS A 4 -8.68 -14.12 -21.20
N LEU A 5 -8.11 -14.02 -19.99
CA LEU A 5 -6.87 -14.70 -19.60
C LEU A 5 -7.06 -16.21 -19.34
N ARG A 6 -8.27 -16.75 -19.53
CA ARG A 6 -8.64 -18.15 -19.28
C ARG A 6 -8.32 -18.63 -17.85
N LEU A 7 -8.28 -17.70 -16.89
CA LEU A 7 -8.13 -17.99 -15.47
C LEU A 7 -9.42 -18.54 -14.87
N ILE A 8 -10.55 -18.15 -15.46
CA ILE A 8 -11.89 -18.62 -15.10
C ILE A 8 -12.70 -18.92 -16.36
N THR A 9 -13.66 -19.82 -16.22
CA THR A 9 -14.64 -20.23 -17.23
C THR A 9 -15.95 -19.44 -17.12
N GLY A 10 -16.22 -18.85 -15.96
CA GLY A 10 -17.49 -18.22 -15.61
C GLY A 10 -18.51 -19.13 -14.94
N GLN A 11 -18.14 -20.40 -14.69
CA GLN A 11 -18.96 -21.38 -13.96
C GLN A 11 -18.50 -21.58 -12.52
N GLU A 12 -17.44 -20.88 -12.11
CA GLU A 12 -16.88 -20.96 -10.77
C GLU A 12 -17.87 -20.41 -9.73
N VAL A 13 -17.83 -21.00 -8.54
CA VAL A 13 -18.60 -20.51 -7.39
C VAL A 13 -18.02 -19.18 -6.95
N THR A 14 -18.86 -18.15 -6.91
CA THR A 14 -18.52 -16.86 -6.30
C THR A 14 -18.75 -16.91 -4.80
N THR A 15 -17.92 -16.18 -4.05
CA THR A 15 -18.09 -15.98 -2.62
C THR A 15 -18.22 -14.48 -2.35
N THR A 16 -19.17 -14.09 -1.52
CA THR A 16 -19.27 -12.70 -1.07
C THR A 16 -18.20 -12.43 -0.01
N GLN A 17 -17.34 -11.44 -0.26
CA GLN A 17 -16.32 -10.98 0.68
C GLN A 17 -16.43 -9.47 0.89
N GLU A 18 -16.17 -9.03 2.12
CA GLU A 18 -16.00 -7.60 2.42
C GLU A 18 -14.55 -7.21 2.17
N ILE A 19 -14.34 -6.22 1.31
CA ILE A 19 -13.03 -5.81 0.83
C ILE A 19 -12.93 -4.28 0.94
N ASP A 20 -11.85 -3.82 1.57
CA ASP A 20 -11.54 -2.41 1.71
C ASP A 20 -10.92 -1.88 0.43
N LEU A 21 -11.73 -1.15 -0.34
CA LEU A 21 -11.30 -0.45 -1.55
C LEU A 21 -11.03 1.03 -1.23
N TRP A 22 -10.43 1.73 -2.19
CA TRP A 22 -10.25 3.19 -2.12
C TRP A 22 -11.57 3.97 -2.04
N LEU A 23 -12.64 3.38 -2.58
CA LEU A 23 -14.02 3.87 -2.50
C LEU A 23 -14.70 3.53 -1.16
N GLY A 24 -13.94 2.97 -0.21
CA GLY A 24 -14.40 2.45 1.07
C GLY A 24 -14.67 0.94 1.05
N PRO A 25 -15.08 0.38 2.21
CA PRO A 25 -15.45 -1.03 2.32
C PRO A 25 -16.61 -1.36 1.37
N LYS A 26 -16.46 -2.46 0.61
CA LYS A 26 -17.47 -2.97 -0.31
C LYS A 26 -17.63 -4.47 -0.12
N LYS A 27 -18.88 -4.94 -0.17
CA LYS A 27 -19.17 -6.37 -0.31
C LYS A 27 -19.14 -6.72 -1.79
N LEU A 28 -18.25 -7.63 -2.16
CA LEU A 28 -17.98 -8.02 -3.54
C LEU A 28 -18.19 -9.52 -3.68
N GLU A 29 -18.83 -9.92 -4.77
CA GLU A 29 -18.81 -11.30 -5.20
C GLU A 29 -17.52 -11.55 -5.97
N VAL A 30 -16.67 -12.41 -5.42
CA VAL A 30 -15.35 -12.72 -5.98
C VAL A 30 -15.22 -14.20 -6.27
N VAL A 31 -14.40 -14.55 -7.26
CA VAL A 31 -14.00 -15.94 -7.49
C VAL A 31 -12.67 -16.19 -6.77
N GLN A 32 -12.61 -17.27 -5.99
CA GLN A 32 -11.39 -17.70 -5.31
C GLN A 32 -10.73 -18.82 -6.12
N LEU A 33 -9.54 -18.55 -6.64
CA LEU A 33 -8.72 -19.54 -7.31
C LEU A 33 -7.74 -20.14 -6.32
N GLU A 34 -7.77 -21.45 -6.14
CA GLU A 34 -6.93 -22.11 -5.14
C GLU A 34 -5.43 -22.06 -5.47
N SER A 35 -5.09 -21.94 -6.76
CA SER A 35 -3.70 -21.84 -7.22
C SER A 35 -3.65 -21.30 -8.65
N VAL A 36 -2.93 -20.20 -8.83
CA VAL A 36 -2.51 -19.69 -10.13
C VAL A 36 -0.99 -19.66 -10.19
N THR A 37 -0.46 -19.85 -11.40
CA THR A 37 0.96 -19.69 -11.69
C THR A 37 1.14 -18.41 -12.47
N ILE A 38 1.98 -17.51 -11.96
CA ILE A 38 2.27 -16.21 -12.56
C ILE A 38 3.76 -16.16 -12.86
N GLU A 39 4.11 -15.89 -14.10
CA GLU A 39 5.50 -15.63 -14.51
C GLU A 39 5.76 -14.12 -14.47
N LEU A 40 6.66 -13.71 -13.59
CA LEU A 40 7.18 -12.34 -13.52
C LEU A 40 8.40 -12.21 -14.45
N GLY A 41 8.74 -10.97 -14.80
CA GLY A 41 9.94 -10.68 -15.57
C GLY A 41 11.21 -11.32 -14.99
N GLY A 42 12.14 -11.70 -15.87
CA GLY A 42 13.38 -12.37 -15.47
C GLY A 42 13.22 -13.85 -15.09
N GLY A 43 12.12 -14.49 -15.50
CA GLY A 43 11.87 -15.92 -15.30
C GLY A 43 11.47 -16.30 -13.87
N VAL A 44 11.03 -15.35 -13.06
CA VAL A 44 10.60 -15.60 -11.69
C VAL A 44 9.16 -16.09 -11.69
N VAL A 45 8.92 -17.31 -11.21
CA VAL A 45 7.57 -17.88 -11.14
C VAL A 45 7.01 -17.79 -9.72
N VAL A 46 5.75 -17.36 -9.60
CA VAL A 46 4.97 -17.30 -8.37
C VAL A 46 3.80 -18.27 -8.45
N VAL A 47 3.67 -19.13 -7.43
CA VAL A 47 2.51 -20.01 -7.26
C VAL A 47 1.74 -19.57 -6.01
N THR A 48 0.49 -19.15 -6.19
CA THR A 48 -0.33 -18.56 -5.12
C THR A 48 -1.82 -18.73 -5.38
N PRO A 49 -2.67 -18.80 -4.34
CA PRO A 49 -4.09 -18.49 -4.50
C PRO A 49 -4.30 -17.07 -5.02
N ALA A 50 -5.38 -16.85 -5.77
CA ALA A 50 -5.76 -15.55 -6.31
C ALA A 50 -7.25 -15.26 -6.11
N THR A 51 -7.56 -14.00 -5.85
CA THR A 51 -8.92 -13.47 -5.82
C THR A 51 -9.18 -12.77 -7.13
N VAL A 52 -10.22 -13.18 -7.85
CA VAL A 52 -10.66 -12.50 -9.07
C VAL A 52 -11.82 -11.59 -8.72
N PHE A 53 -11.61 -10.30 -8.96
CA PHE A 53 -12.63 -9.26 -8.77
C PHE A 53 -13.65 -9.23 -9.92
N PRO A 54 -14.88 -8.76 -9.65
CA PRO A 54 -15.92 -8.62 -10.68
C PRO A 54 -15.56 -7.55 -11.72
N GLU A 55 -15.98 -7.76 -12.97
CA GLU A 55 -15.62 -6.91 -14.12
C GLU A 55 -16.07 -5.44 -13.98
N TRP A 56 -17.13 -5.16 -13.21
CA TRP A 56 -17.57 -3.78 -13.01
C TRP A 56 -16.56 -2.93 -12.21
N LEU A 57 -15.54 -3.52 -11.58
CA LEU A 57 -14.44 -2.80 -10.94
C LEU A 57 -13.35 -2.36 -11.92
N GLU A 58 -13.34 -2.85 -13.16
CA GLU A 58 -12.37 -2.46 -14.21
C GLU A 58 -12.31 -0.95 -14.51
N PRO A 59 -13.37 -0.13 -14.36
CA PRO A 59 -13.24 1.32 -14.50
C PRO A 59 -12.47 2.00 -13.36
N HIS A 60 -12.25 1.30 -12.25
CA HIS A 60 -11.61 1.84 -11.04
C HIS A 60 -10.20 1.30 -10.80
N TYR A 61 -9.84 0.22 -11.50
CA TYR A 61 -8.55 -0.46 -11.41
C TYR A 61 -8.17 -0.91 -12.81
N ASP A 62 -6.89 -0.89 -13.15
CA ASP A 62 -6.48 -1.41 -14.45
C ASP A 62 -6.86 -2.89 -14.55
N ALA A 63 -7.69 -3.20 -15.55
CA ALA A 63 -8.20 -4.54 -15.77
C ALA A 63 -7.10 -5.54 -16.15
N GLU A 64 -5.96 -5.05 -16.63
CA GLU A 64 -4.82 -5.85 -17.07
C GLU A 64 -3.83 -6.14 -15.92
N ASP A 65 -3.98 -5.46 -14.79
CA ASP A 65 -3.03 -5.55 -13.68
C ASP A 65 -3.23 -6.80 -12.82
N VAL A 66 -2.13 -7.49 -12.55
CA VAL A 66 -2.03 -8.51 -11.52
C VAL A 66 -1.35 -7.90 -10.30
N VAL A 67 -2.13 -7.65 -9.25
CA VAL A 67 -1.61 -7.08 -8.01
C VAL A 67 -1.05 -8.18 -7.11
N LEU A 68 0.26 -8.12 -6.85
CA LEU A 68 0.90 -8.96 -5.83
C LEU A 68 0.73 -8.33 -4.45
N ASP A 69 0.14 -9.09 -3.54
CA ASP A 69 0.02 -8.64 -2.15
C ASP A 69 1.39 -8.56 -1.44
N ALA A 70 1.43 -7.78 -0.35
CA ALA A 70 2.63 -7.62 0.47
C ALA A 70 3.15 -8.97 1.01
N HIS A 71 2.28 -9.97 1.20
CA HIS A 71 2.70 -11.30 1.63
C HIS A 71 3.61 -11.97 0.61
N GLN A 72 3.27 -11.97 -0.69
CA GLN A 72 4.15 -12.52 -1.72
C GLN A 72 5.46 -11.73 -1.83
N LEU A 73 5.39 -10.41 -1.73
CA LEU A 73 6.58 -9.55 -1.74
C LEU A 73 7.51 -9.88 -0.57
N ARG A 74 6.98 -10.04 0.66
CA ARG A 74 7.73 -10.46 1.86
C ARG A 74 8.34 -11.85 1.67
N ARG A 75 7.58 -12.80 1.13
CA ARG A 75 7.99 -14.19 0.94
C ARG A 75 9.14 -14.35 -0.05
N GLY A 76 9.09 -13.63 -1.17
CA GLY A 76 10.19 -13.53 -2.14
C GLY A 76 11.38 -12.73 -1.63
N LYS A 77 11.29 -12.20 -0.40
CA LYS A 77 12.18 -11.22 0.21
C LYS A 77 12.46 -10.07 -0.75
N MET A 78 11.42 -9.56 -1.41
CA MET A 78 11.59 -8.60 -2.48
C MET A 78 12.07 -7.25 -1.95
N VAL A 79 12.74 -6.50 -2.82
CA VAL A 79 13.12 -5.11 -2.60
C VAL A 79 12.66 -4.31 -3.81
N GLN A 80 11.91 -3.25 -3.60
CA GLN A 80 11.54 -2.33 -4.68
C GLN A 80 12.32 -1.03 -4.55
N VAL A 81 13.03 -0.67 -5.61
CA VAL A 81 13.85 0.54 -5.70
C VAL A 81 13.15 1.52 -6.61
N PHE A 82 12.76 2.66 -6.07
CA PHE A 82 12.07 3.73 -6.80
C PHE A 82 13.05 4.79 -7.25
N ARG A 83 12.81 5.32 -8.44
CA ARG A 83 13.50 6.46 -9.05
C ARG A 83 12.45 7.37 -9.70
N PRO A 84 12.79 8.62 -10.07
CA PRO A 84 11.83 9.53 -10.70
C PRO A 84 11.24 9.00 -12.01
N ASP A 85 11.96 8.12 -12.71
CA ASP A 85 11.63 7.55 -14.01
C ASP A 85 11.01 6.15 -13.95
N GLY A 86 10.89 5.54 -12.76
CA GLY A 86 10.30 4.22 -12.61
C GLY A 86 10.74 3.49 -11.35
N SER A 87 10.56 2.18 -11.35
CA SER A 87 11.00 1.34 -10.23
C SER A 87 11.47 -0.04 -10.69
N ASP A 88 12.43 -0.59 -9.98
CA ASP A 88 12.88 -1.98 -10.14
C ASP A 88 12.39 -2.82 -8.96
N LEU A 89 11.85 -4.01 -9.25
CA LEU A 89 11.53 -5.01 -8.24
C LEU A 89 12.55 -6.14 -8.27
N ILE A 90 13.30 -6.31 -7.19
CA ILE A 90 14.36 -7.31 -7.06
C ILE A 90 13.88 -8.46 -6.17
N VAL A 91 13.85 -9.66 -6.73
CA VAL A 91 13.44 -10.88 -6.02
C VAL A 91 14.67 -11.60 -5.43
N ARG A 92 14.91 -11.46 -4.12
CA ARG A 92 16.10 -12.04 -3.46
C ARG A 92 15.98 -13.55 -3.18
N LYS A 93 14.76 -14.09 -3.08
CA LYS A 93 14.51 -15.52 -2.81
C LYS A 93 13.40 -16.07 -3.72
N PRO A 94 13.63 -16.20 -5.04
CA PRO A 94 12.62 -16.66 -5.99
C PRO A 94 12.12 -18.08 -5.70
N ALA A 95 13.00 -19.00 -5.27
CA ALA A 95 12.61 -20.36 -4.89
C ALA A 95 11.57 -20.41 -3.75
N HIS A 96 11.50 -19.37 -2.92
CA HIS A 96 10.48 -19.30 -1.88
C HIS A 96 9.10 -19.11 -2.44
N LEU A 97 8.92 -18.52 -3.65
CA LEU A 97 7.65 -18.18 -4.29
C LEU A 97 6.98 -19.38 -5.00
N LEU A 98 7.71 -20.47 -5.20
CA LEU A 98 7.21 -21.71 -5.84
C LEU A 98 6.36 -22.58 -4.90
N ARG A 99 6.55 -22.45 -3.59
CA ARG A 99 5.83 -23.25 -2.58
C ARG A 99 4.33 -22.90 -2.51
N ARG A 100 3.46 -23.84 -2.20
CA ARG A 100 2.07 -23.49 -1.85
C ARG A 100 2.02 -23.09 -0.38
N VAL A 101 1.37 -21.97 -0.04
CA VAL A 101 1.28 -21.50 1.35
C VAL A 101 -0.11 -20.92 1.61
N CYS A 102 -0.70 -21.26 2.75
CA CYS A 102 -1.93 -20.63 3.22
C CYS A 102 -1.61 -19.24 3.76
N LYS A 103 -2.32 -18.22 3.28
CA LYS A 103 -2.25 -16.87 3.85
C LYS A 103 -2.97 -16.89 5.20
N ASN A 104 -2.31 -16.39 6.24
CA ASN A 104 -2.99 -16.10 7.51
C ASN A 104 -3.34 -14.60 7.55
N GLN A 105 -4.34 -14.23 8.35
CA GLN A 105 -4.85 -12.86 8.40
C GLN A 105 -3.75 -11.83 8.72
N ARG A 106 -2.85 -12.13 9.66
CA ARG A 106 -1.70 -11.28 10.01
C ARG A 106 -0.74 -11.04 8.85
N SER A 107 -0.48 -12.08 8.03
CA SER A 107 0.43 -11.98 6.91
C SER A 107 -0.08 -11.07 5.79
N MET A 108 -1.39 -10.85 5.73
CA MET A 108 -2.05 -9.98 4.77
C MET A 108 -2.18 -8.53 5.25
N GLU A 109 -1.80 -8.22 6.49
CA GLU A 109 -1.88 -6.85 6.99
C GLU A 109 -0.87 -5.95 6.24
N PRO A 110 -1.33 -4.77 5.78
CA PRO A 110 -0.45 -3.80 5.16
C PRO A 110 0.54 -3.24 6.18
N ASP A 111 1.76 -2.99 5.71
CA ASP A 111 2.75 -2.24 6.49
C ASP A 111 2.44 -0.74 6.39
N VAL A 112 2.45 -0.05 7.52
CA VAL A 112 2.24 1.40 7.58
C VAL A 112 3.45 2.11 8.21
N LEU A 113 3.68 3.35 7.81
CA LEU A 113 4.65 4.24 8.41
C LEU A 113 3.99 5.16 9.42
N LYS A 114 4.63 5.34 10.57
CA LYS A 114 4.29 6.41 11.50
C LYS A 114 4.92 7.71 11.04
N VAL A 115 4.08 8.72 10.84
CA VAL A 115 4.50 10.07 10.46
C VAL A 115 3.96 11.09 11.45
N LYS A 116 4.70 12.18 11.64
CA LYS A 116 4.26 13.34 12.41
C LYS A 116 3.88 14.44 11.42
N LEU A 117 2.66 14.93 11.53
CA LEU A 117 2.25 16.17 10.88
C LEU A 117 2.58 17.34 11.81
N LEU A 118 3.50 18.22 11.38
CA LEU A 118 3.82 19.44 12.13
C LEU A 118 2.84 20.57 11.76
N ARG A 119 2.25 21.20 12.78
CA ARG A 119 1.36 22.36 12.61
C ARG A 119 1.49 23.33 13.78
N ARG A 120 1.85 24.59 13.50
CA ARG A 120 1.85 25.71 14.48
C ARG A 120 2.50 25.33 15.83
N GLY A 121 3.65 24.65 15.78
CA GLY A 121 4.37 24.18 16.97
C GLY A 121 3.83 22.91 17.64
N LYS A 122 2.74 22.31 17.15
CA LYS A 122 2.21 21.02 17.63
C LYS A 122 2.49 19.91 16.61
N SER A 123 2.95 18.74 17.08
CA SER A 123 3.09 17.54 16.27
C SER A 123 1.92 16.60 16.53
N LYS A 124 1.31 16.05 15.47
CA LYS A 124 0.32 14.98 15.58
C LYS A 124 0.83 13.73 14.88
N ALA A 125 0.84 12.59 15.58
CA ALA A 125 1.14 11.29 15.00
C ALA A 125 -0.01 10.84 14.08
N MET A 126 0.34 10.29 12.93
CA MET A 126 -0.56 9.83 11.88
C MET A 126 0.04 8.57 11.23
N THR A 127 -0.79 7.81 10.52
CA THR A 127 -0.34 6.66 9.71
C THR A 127 -0.20 7.03 8.24
N LEU A 128 0.73 6.37 7.55
CA LEU A 128 0.95 6.53 6.13
C LEU A 128 1.12 5.15 5.49
N LEU A 129 0.15 4.74 4.67
CA LEU A 129 0.25 3.54 3.86
C LEU A 129 1.17 3.79 2.65
N MET A 130 2.10 2.86 2.38
CA MET A 130 2.92 2.87 1.17
C MET A 130 2.24 1.98 0.13
N ASP A 131 1.42 2.57 -0.74
CA ASP A 131 0.71 1.84 -1.79
C ASP A 131 1.45 1.97 -3.11
N THR A 132 2.20 0.95 -3.49
CA THR A 132 3.00 0.97 -4.73
C THR A 132 2.16 0.84 -5.99
N GLY A 133 0.86 0.55 -5.88
CA GLY A 133 -0.09 0.61 -6.99
C GLY A 133 -0.70 2.00 -7.19
N ALA A 134 -0.51 2.91 -6.23
CA ALA A 134 -1.01 4.28 -6.32
C ALA A 134 -0.03 5.21 -7.05
N VAL A 135 -0.56 6.22 -7.74
CA VAL A 135 0.27 7.25 -8.41
C VAL A 135 0.60 8.40 -7.47
N GLY A 136 -0.44 9.02 -6.90
CA GLY A 136 -0.34 10.27 -6.15
C GLY A 136 -0.21 10.13 -4.64
N MET A 137 -0.52 11.22 -3.95
CA MET A 137 -0.66 11.25 -2.50
C MET A 137 -2.13 11.46 -2.15
N TYR A 138 -2.62 10.66 -1.20
CA TYR A 138 -4.03 10.69 -0.83
C TYR A 138 -4.19 10.85 0.67
N VAL A 139 -5.34 11.38 1.07
CA VAL A 139 -5.75 11.56 2.45
C VAL A 139 -7.16 11.04 2.63
N SER A 140 -7.41 10.33 3.74
CA SER A 140 -8.76 9.86 4.07
C SER A 140 -9.72 11.03 4.27
N ASN A 141 -10.99 10.86 3.91
CA ASN A 141 -12.08 11.83 4.12
C ASN A 141 -12.18 12.33 5.59
N LYS A 142 -11.90 11.47 6.56
CA LYS A 142 -11.91 11.78 7.99
C LYS A 142 -10.79 12.74 8.33
N ARG A 143 -9.62 12.56 7.71
CA ARG A 143 -8.47 13.43 7.90
C ARG A 143 -8.51 14.67 7.03
N SER A 144 -9.07 14.61 5.84
CA SER A 144 -9.27 15.78 4.98
C SER A 144 -10.08 16.85 5.70
N ARG A 145 -11.20 16.49 6.33
CA ARG A 145 -12.04 17.39 7.16
C ARG A 145 -11.27 18.00 8.32
N LEU A 146 -10.39 17.23 8.95
CA LEU A 146 -9.54 17.73 10.04
C LEU A 146 -8.48 18.70 9.50
N LEU A 147 -7.90 18.43 8.34
CA LEU A 147 -6.94 19.31 7.68
C LEU A 147 -7.59 20.61 7.22
N THR A 148 -8.72 20.56 6.52
CA THR A 148 -9.42 21.77 6.04
C THR A 148 -9.86 22.67 7.21
N LYS A 149 -10.45 22.09 8.26
CA LYS A 149 -10.76 22.80 9.52
C LYS A 149 -9.50 23.38 10.18
N ALA A 150 -8.40 22.62 10.18
CA ALA A 150 -7.12 23.04 10.75
C ALA A 150 -6.48 24.21 9.99
N TYR A 151 -6.48 24.17 8.66
CA TYR A 151 -5.92 25.22 7.83
C TYR A 151 -6.87 26.41 7.67
N LYS A 152 -8.10 26.31 8.21
CA LYS A 152 -9.19 27.29 8.01
C LYS A 152 -9.44 27.53 6.51
N THR A 153 -9.35 26.45 5.73
CA THR A 153 -9.55 26.46 4.28
C THR A 153 -10.77 25.61 3.95
N ARG A 154 -11.45 25.95 2.84
CA ARG A 154 -12.50 25.09 2.26
C ARG A 154 -11.91 23.90 1.49
N TRP A 155 -10.65 24.04 1.06
CA TRP A 155 -9.95 23.11 0.19
C TRP A 155 -8.81 22.41 0.93
N LEU A 156 -8.48 21.19 0.48
CA LEU A 156 -7.29 20.49 0.95
C LEU A 156 -6.02 21.32 0.72
N PRO A 157 -5.06 21.30 1.65
CA PRO A 157 -3.78 21.94 1.43
C PRO A 157 -3.08 21.30 0.22
N LYS A 158 -2.54 22.13 -0.68
CA LYS A 158 -1.83 21.64 -1.89
C LYS A 158 -0.58 20.83 -1.57
N ARG A 159 0.03 21.08 -0.41
CA ARG A 159 1.27 20.45 0.04
C ARG A 159 1.20 20.19 1.54
N VAL A 160 1.70 19.04 1.97
CA VAL A 160 1.94 18.75 3.39
C VAL A 160 3.40 18.33 3.60
N ALA A 161 3.90 18.59 4.81
CA ALA A 161 5.18 18.09 5.28
C ALA A 161 4.92 16.95 6.27
N LEU A 162 5.34 15.75 5.90
CA LEU A 162 5.26 14.55 6.72
C LEU A 162 6.63 14.29 7.34
N HIS A 163 6.72 14.35 8.66
CA HIS A 163 7.96 14.07 9.36
C HIS A 163 8.04 12.60 9.72
N ILE A 164 9.16 11.95 9.38
CA ILE A 164 9.43 10.57 9.75
C ILE A 164 10.60 10.57 10.74
N GLY A 165 10.34 10.14 11.97
CA GLY A 165 11.27 10.38 13.08
C GLY A 165 11.53 11.87 13.28
N ASP A 166 12.73 12.23 13.73
CA ASP A 166 13.04 13.60 14.13
C ASP A 166 13.81 14.42 13.07
N SER A 167 14.27 13.78 11.98
CA SER A 167 15.14 14.44 10.98
C SER A 167 14.75 14.21 9.52
N CYS A 168 13.76 13.37 9.22
CA CYS A 168 13.30 13.16 7.84
C CYS A 168 12.00 13.94 7.62
N CYS A 169 11.96 14.81 6.62
CA CYS A 169 10.77 15.57 6.25
C CYS A 169 10.45 15.31 4.77
N LEU A 170 9.38 14.57 4.52
CA LEU A 170 8.86 14.33 3.18
C LEU A 170 7.81 15.38 2.84
N ARG A 171 8.07 16.16 1.80
CA ARG A 171 7.08 17.07 1.19
C ARG A 171 6.25 16.31 0.17
N ALA A 172 4.97 16.15 0.47
CA ALA A 172 3.97 15.44 -0.33
C ALA A 172 3.03 16.43 -1.03
N GLU A 173 2.82 16.24 -2.33
CA GLU A 173 2.00 17.09 -3.19
C GLU A 173 1.71 16.40 -4.54
N PRO A 174 0.55 16.67 -5.19
CA PRO A 174 -0.68 17.21 -4.62
C PRO A 174 -1.40 16.16 -3.73
N LEU A 175 -2.31 16.60 -2.87
CA LEU A 175 -3.14 15.69 -2.06
C LEU A 175 -4.54 15.58 -2.65
N GLU A 176 -4.98 14.35 -2.85
CA GLU A 176 -6.35 14.02 -3.24
C GLU A 176 -7.09 13.35 -2.08
N GLU A 177 -8.41 13.53 -2.02
CA GLU A 177 -9.24 12.88 -1.01
C GLU A 177 -9.66 11.50 -1.49
N VAL A 178 -9.63 10.51 -0.59
CA VAL A 178 -10.18 9.17 -0.82
C VAL A 178 -11.17 8.80 0.28
N ALA A 179 -12.08 7.88 -0.03
CA ALA A 179 -13.12 7.42 0.90
C ALA A 179 -12.62 6.39 1.93
N SER A 180 -11.34 5.99 1.85
CA SER A 180 -10.70 5.17 2.90
C SER A 180 -10.84 5.84 4.27
N ASN A 181 -11.19 5.06 5.29
CA ASN A 181 -11.33 5.52 6.68
C ASN A 181 -10.15 5.11 7.58
N ASP A 182 -9.20 4.43 6.96
CA ASP A 182 -8.47 3.34 7.59
C ASP A 182 -7.01 3.77 7.80
N ASP A 183 -6.46 4.49 6.82
CA ASP A 183 -5.18 5.15 6.90
C ASP A 183 -5.33 6.67 6.82
N ASP A 184 -4.49 7.39 7.56
CA ASP A 184 -4.56 8.86 7.55
C ASP A 184 -4.09 9.41 6.20
N PHE A 185 -3.02 8.84 5.65
CA PHE A 185 -2.47 9.15 4.34
C PHE A 185 -2.14 7.87 3.58
N ILE A 186 -2.18 7.95 2.25
CA ILE A 186 -1.71 6.91 1.34
C ILE A 186 -0.68 7.56 0.40
N SER A 187 0.48 6.92 0.25
CA SER A 187 1.54 7.35 -0.64
C SER A 187 1.71 6.40 -1.79
N GLY A 188 1.57 6.95 -3.00
CA GLY A 188 1.91 6.30 -4.25
C GLY A 188 3.36 6.45 -4.68
N ILE A 189 3.63 5.95 -5.88
CA ILE A 189 4.95 5.93 -6.52
C ILE A 189 5.52 7.33 -6.73
N GLY A 190 4.71 8.38 -6.84
CA GLY A 190 5.19 9.76 -7.01
C GLY A 190 6.05 10.25 -5.84
N LEU A 191 5.64 9.98 -4.60
CA LEU A 191 6.46 10.33 -3.43
C LEU A 191 7.68 9.41 -3.32
N LEU A 192 7.50 8.11 -3.58
CA LEU A 192 8.57 7.12 -3.51
C LEU A 192 9.70 7.44 -4.49
N GLY A 193 9.36 7.74 -5.75
CA GLY A 193 10.31 8.14 -6.79
C GLY A 193 10.98 9.48 -6.48
N LYS A 194 10.23 10.48 -5.99
CA LYS A 194 10.77 11.80 -5.61
C LYS A 194 11.92 11.72 -4.59
N TYR A 195 11.88 10.72 -3.70
CA TYR A 195 12.88 10.54 -2.65
C TYR A 195 13.73 9.27 -2.85
N ASN A 196 13.82 8.75 -4.08
CA ASN A 196 14.60 7.55 -4.41
C ASN A 196 14.39 6.40 -3.40
N ALA A 197 13.12 6.13 -3.07
CA ALA A 197 12.78 5.26 -1.96
C ALA A 197 13.19 3.81 -2.24
N VAL A 198 13.63 3.10 -1.20
CA VAL A 198 13.91 1.67 -1.26
C VAL A 198 13.03 0.96 -0.24
N LEU A 199 12.05 0.19 -0.72
CA LEU A 199 11.16 -0.62 0.09
C LEU A 199 11.72 -2.04 0.21
N ASP A 200 12.12 -2.45 1.41
CA ASP A 200 12.52 -3.82 1.74
C ASP A 200 11.38 -4.50 2.49
N TYR A 201 10.58 -5.29 1.74
CA TYR A 201 9.43 -6.00 2.28
C TYR A 201 9.82 -7.04 3.33
N ALA A 202 10.96 -7.72 3.16
CA ALA A 202 11.41 -8.75 4.10
C ALA A 202 11.78 -8.18 5.47
N ARG A 203 12.29 -6.93 5.48
CA ARG A 203 12.74 -6.24 6.69
C ARG A 203 11.71 -5.25 7.24
N HIS A 204 10.55 -5.14 6.60
CA HIS A 204 9.52 -4.15 6.92
C HIS A 204 10.13 -2.75 7.01
N THR A 205 10.98 -2.37 6.06
CA THR A 205 11.66 -1.06 6.11
C THR A 205 11.56 -0.32 4.80
N VAL A 206 11.47 1.00 4.87
CA VAL A 206 11.66 1.88 3.73
C VAL A 206 12.84 2.82 4.01
N THR A 207 13.62 3.09 2.98
CA THR A 207 14.71 4.06 3.05
C THR A 207 14.44 5.18 2.08
N PHE A 208 14.50 6.43 2.53
CA PHE A 208 14.36 7.62 1.68
C PHE A 208 15.69 8.35 1.55
N GLN A 209 15.96 8.93 0.38
CA GLN A 209 17.05 9.86 0.19
C GLN A 209 16.54 11.30 0.38
N VAL A 210 16.94 11.94 1.48
CA VAL A 210 16.55 13.32 1.83
C VAL A 210 17.80 14.14 2.09
N SER A 211 17.97 15.26 1.38
CA SER A 211 19.12 16.17 1.52
C SER A 211 20.48 15.44 1.47
N SER A 212 20.64 14.56 0.48
CA SER A 212 21.82 13.70 0.27
C SER A 212 22.07 12.61 1.32
N GLN A 213 21.18 12.44 2.30
CA GLN A 213 21.29 11.40 3.32
C GLN A 213 20.24 10.32 3.15
N TRP A 214 20.64 9.07 3.35
CA TRP A 214 19.74 7.93 3.38
C TRP A 214 19.14 7.77 4.77
N ARG A 215 17.81 7.78 4.85
CA ARG A 215 17.04 7.69 6.09
C ARG A 215 16.18 6.45 6.05
N LYS A 216 16.61 5.43 6.81
CA LYS A 216 15.89 4.16 6.95
C LYS A 216 14.87 4.25 8.08
N VAL A 217 13.69 3.70 7.82
CA VAL A 217 12.55 3.70 8.74
C VAL A 217 11.94 2.32 8.76
N VAL A 218 11.55 1.86 9.96
CA VAL A 218 10.82 0.60 10.14
C VAL A 218 9.32 0.89 10.01
N MET A 219 8.66 0.12 9.16
CA MET A 219 7.21 0.07 9.00
C MET A 219 6.62 -0.88 10.05
N GLN A 220 5.38 -0.64 10.44
CA GLN A 220 4.70 -1.41 11.47
C GLN A 220 3.45 -2.04 10.89
N THR A 221 3.03 -3.18 11.45
CA THR A 221 1.70 -3.74 11.17
C THR A 221 0.66 -2.95 11.94
N ARG A 222 -0.52 -2.79 11.33
CA ARG A 222 -1.60 -1.94 11.88
C ARG A 222 -2.03 -2.32 13.30
N GLN A 223 -2.00 -3.61 13.66
CA GLN A 223 -2.42 -4.09 14.99
C GLN A 223 -1.51 -3.67 16.16
N GLN A 224 -0.23 -3.33 15.92
CA GLN A 224 0.65 -2.90 17.02
C GLN A 224 0.16 -1.60 17.69
N ASP A 225 -0.66 -0.81 17.01
CA ASP A 225 -1.21 0.46 17.52
C ASP A 225 -2.42 0.30 18.45
N LEU A 226 -3.26 -0.73 18.27
CA LEU A 226 -4.41 -0.94 19.15
C LEU A 226 -3.99 -1.36 20.57
N SER A 227 -2.85 -2.06 20.70
CA SER A 227 -2.32 -2.49 22.00
C SER A 227 -1.60 -1.39 22.79
N THR A 228 -1.01 -0.40 22.12
CA THR A 228 -0.25 0.68 22.80
C THR A 228 -1.11 1.89 23.17
N GLU A 229 -2.29 2.08 22.56
CA GLU A 229 -3.27 3.09 23.02
C GLU A 229 -4.16 2.57 24.16
N SER A 230 -4.41 1.25 24.25
CA SER A 230 -5.19 0.66 25.35
C SER A 230 -4.43 0.63 26.68
N GLU A 231 -3.10 0.63 26.66
CA GLU A 231 -2.26 0.66 27.86
C GLU A 231 -1.96 2.09 28.37
N ARG A 232 -2.47 3.12 27.68
CA ARG A 232 -2.26 4.54 28.03
C ARG A 232 -3.56 5.28 28.39
N ARG A 233 -4.65 4.55 28.64
CA ARG A 233 -5.90 5.10 29.15
C ARG A 233 -6.19 4.59 30.55
#